data_AF-A0A968P744-F1
#
_entry.id   AF-A0A968P744-F1
#
_cell.length_a   1.000
_cell.length_b   1.000
_cell.length_c   1.000
_cell.angle_alpha   90.00
_cell.angle_beta   90.00
_cell.angle_gamma   90.00
#
_symmetry.space_group_name_H-M   'P 1'
#
loop_
_entity.id
_entity.type
_entity.pdbx_description
1 polymer ?
#
loop_
_entity_poly.entity_id
_entity_poly.type
_entity_poly.pdbx_seq_one_letter_code
_entity_poly.pdbx_strand_id
1 'polypeptide(L)'
;APGLSPAGAIPGGVCAGPAPMGFGHALQNNQPDHNFVPTLGPGMVNGLGVLDDMNALEIGGFDTTGDNVHDFPVYFSLNRFSPSLGGATPGDVLLSPTGTNFFFVFAPRPTLGLRAGDNVDALAIWDRNATGQREAGIDYAIFSLDPNSPTLAGPDGIWGTPDDFSPGDIFVTDFSGVACLYVRHNRIGLQFNDNLDALDVIVLP
;
A
#
# COMPACT_ATOMS: atom_id res chain seq x y z
N ALA A 1 -18.97 -11.01 -19.29
CA ALA A 1 -18.48 -10.36 -18.06
C ALA A 1 -17.26 -11.13 -17.57
N PRO A 2 -16.10 -10.52 -17.35
CA PRO A 2 -15.00 -11.23 -16.70
C PRO A 2 -15.45 -11.54 -15.27
N GLY A 3 -15.59 -12.82 -14.94
CA GLY A 3 -15.96 -13.24 -13.60
C GLY A 3 -14.91 -12.74 -12.62
N LEU A 4 -15.35 -12.05 -11.56
CA LEU A 4 -14.49 -11.77 -10.42
C LEU A 4 -14.09 -13.13 -9.84
N SER A 5 -12.79 -13.43 -9.88
CA SER A 5 -12.24 -14.57 -9.15
C SER A 5 -12.65 -14.41 -7.68
N PRO A 6 -13.07 -15.48 -6.98
CA PRO A 6 -13.33 -15.38 -5.55
C PRO A 6 -12.08 -14.81 -4.88
N ALA A 7 -12.26 -13.76 -4.08
CA ALA A 7 -11.18 -13.19 -3.28
C ALA A 7 -10.64 -14.31 -2.40
N GLY A 8 -9.38 -14.72 -2.64
CA GLY A 8 -8.69 -15.62 -1.73
C GLY A 8 -8.49 -14.87 -0.43
N ALA A 9 -9.18 -15.29 0.62
CA ALA A 9 -8.89 -14.81 1.97
C ALA A 9 -7.54 -15.37 2.41
N ILE A 10 -6.70 -14.56 3.03
CA ILE A 10 -5.55 -15.06 3.79
C ILE A 10 -6.12 -15.84 4.99
N PRO A 11 -5.56 -17.02 5.37
CA PRO A 11 -6.23 -17.93 6.30
C PRO A 11 -6.60 -17.27 7.64
N GLY A 12 -7.90 -17.29 8.01
CA GLY A 12 -8.34 -16.92 9.36
C GLY A 12 -9.68 -16.19 9.49
N GLY A 13 -10.26 -15.65 8.41
CA GLY A 13 -11.54 -14.93 8.51
C GLY A 13 -12.27 -14.81 7.18
N VAL A 14 -13.59 -14.67 7.27
CA VAL A 14 -14.41 -14.29 6.11
C VAL A 14 -14.15 -12.80 5.90
N CYS A 15 -13.52 -12.45 4.78
CA CYS A 15 -13.53 -11.08 4.31
C CYS A 15 -14.99 -10.63 4.23
N ALA A 16 -15.42 -9.71 5.10
CA ALA A 16 -16.49 -8.83 4.70
C ALA A 16 -15.95 -8.18 3.44
N GLY A 17 -16.39 -8.66 2.27
CA GLY A 17 -15.81 -8.24 0.99
C GLY A 17 -15.69 -6.72 0.98
N PRO A 18 -14.66 -6.16 0.32
CA PRO A 18 -14.45 -4.72 0.33
C PRO A 18 -15.79 -4.04 0.11
N ALA A 19 -16.14 -3.07 0.98
CA ALA A 19 -17.33 -2.25 0.76
C ALA A 19 -17.29 -1.87 -0.72
N PRO A 20 -18.32 -2.18 -1.52
CA PRO A 20 -18.23 -2.14 -2.97
C PRO A 20 -17.79 -0.74 -3.37
N MET A 21 -16.49 -0.58 -3.63
CA MET A 21 -15.94 0.64 -4.21
C MET A 21 -16.49 0.61 -5.62
N GLY A 22 -17.41 1.52 -5.93
CA GLY A 22 -18.05 1.59 -7.22
C GLY A 22 -16.97 1.61 -8.27
N PHE A 23 -16.78 0.49 -8.99
CA PHE A 23 -15.77 0.34 -10.02
C PHE A 23 -16.17 1.20 -11.22
N GLY A 24 -16.00 2.52 -11.12
CA GLY A 24 -15.49 3.28 -12.25
C GLY A 24 -14.09 2.74 -12.53
N HIS A 25 -13.74 2.60 -13.81
CA HIS A 25 -12.41 2.15 -14.23
C HIS A 25 -11.33 3.11 -13.68
N ALA A 26 -10.90 2.92 -12.44
CA ALA A 26 -10.17 3.92 -11.65
C ALA A 26 -8.67 4.01 -11.99
N LEU A 27 -8.13 3.06 -12.77
CA LEU A 27 -6.83 3.24 -13.42
C LEU A 27 -6.95 3.84 -14.83
N GLN A 28 -8.17 4.00 -15.35
CA GLN A 28 -8.40 4.49 -16.71
C GLN A 28 -8.81 5.97 -16.75
N ASN A 29 -9.31 6.55 -15.65
CA ASN A 29 -9.71 7.96 -15.62
C ASN A 29 -8.58 8.95 -15.32
N ASN A 30 -7.43 8.50 -14.80
CA ASN A 30 -6.23 9.35 -14.71
C ASN A 30 -5.32 9.26 -15.95
N GLN A 31 -5.65 8.40 -16.92
CA GLN A 31 -4.87 8.31 -18.16
C GLN A 31 -5.31 9.26 -19.28
N PRO A 32 -6.58 9.63 -19.55
CA PRO A 32 -6.87 10.47 -20.72
C PRO A 32 -6.24 11.87 -20.66
N ASP A 33 -5.98 12.41 -19.46
CA ASP A 33 -5.31 13.71 -19.30
C ASP A 33 -3.78 13.61 -19.05
N HIS A 34 -3.25 12.40 -18.81
CA HIS A 34 -1.80 12.16 -18.61
C HIS A 34 -1.15 11.22 -19.65
N ASN A 35 -1.88 10.78 -20.68
CA ASN A 35 -1.36 9.90 -21.75
C ASN A 35 -0.60 10.65 -22.85
N PHE A 36 0.14 11.71 -22.50
CA PHE A 36 0.95 12.49 -23.44
C PHE A 36 2.46 12.40 -23.26
N VAL A 37 3.02 11.48 -22.46
CA VAL A 37 4.46 11.20 -22.56
C VAL A 37 4.79 9.72 -22.33
N PRO A 38 5.50 9.06 -23.28
CA PRO A 38 6.01 7.71 -23.10
C PRO A 38 7.09 7.67 -22.02
N THR A 39 7.26 6.49 -21.43
CA THR A 39 8.45 6.10 -20.69
C THR A 39 9.71 6.34 -21.52
N LEU A 40 10.41 7.44 -21.27
CA LEU A 40 11.73 7.69 -21.83
C LEU A 40 12.77 7.13 -20.86
N GLY A 41 13.59 6.23 -21.39
CA GLY A 41 14.67 5.57 -20.67
C GLY A 41 15.73 6.53 -20.11
N PRO A 42 16.76 5.98 -19.45
CA PRO A 42 17.68 6.76 -18.63
C PRO A 42 18.42 7.81 -19.47
N GLY A 43 18.25 9.10 -19.12
CA GLY A 43 19.14 10.19 -19.57
C GLY A 43 18.52 11.45 -20.19
N MET A 44 17.20 11.71 -20.09
CA MET A 44 16.62 12.93 -20.67
C MET A 44 16.22 13.99 -19.64
N VAL A 45 17.00 15.06 -19.60
CA VAL A 45 16.72 16.34 -18.93
C VAL A 45 15.85 17.20 -19.85
N ASN A 46 14.74 17.77 -19.35
CA ASN A 46 14.04 18.83 -20.07
C ASN A 46 14.74 20.18 -19.83
N GLY A 47 14.80 21.03 -20.86
CA GLY A 47 15.68 22.20 -21.00
C GLY A 47 15.50 23.38 -20.02
N LEU A 48 14.85 23.16 -18.88
CA LEU A 48 14.80 24.09 -17.73
C LEU A 48 15.39 23.48 -16.45
N GLY A 49 15.93 22.26 -16.49
CA GLY A 49 16.64 21.67 -15.35
C GLY A 49 15.75 21.23 -14.18
N VAL A 50 14.42 21.31 -14.29
CA VAL A 50 13.50 20.71 -13.34
C VAL A 50 13.03 19.38 -13.93
N LEU A 51 13.50 18.31 -13.31
CA LEU A 51 12.98 16.96 -13.49
C LEU A 51 11.55 16.94 -12.89
N ASP A 52 10.59 16.37 -13.60
CA ASP A 52 9.32 15.96 -13.01
C ASP A 52 9.46 14.47 -12.69
N ASP A 53 9.60 14.18 -11.40
CA ASP A 53 9.76 12.87 -10.80
C ASP A 53 8.46 12.47 -10.12
N MET A 54 7.48 12.00 -10.90
CA MET A 54 6.40 11.17 -10.35
C MET A 54 6.93 9.80 -9.86
N ASN A 55 7.84 9.84 -8.89
CA ASN A 55 8.38 8.76 -8.09
C ASN A 55 8.58 9.34 -6.65
N ALA A 56 7.69 9.02 -5.71
CA ALA A 56 7.79 9.33 -4.26
C ALA A 56 7.33 10.72 -3.74
N LEU A 57 6.36 10.67 -2.83
CA LEU A 57 6.03 11.65 -1.77
C LEU A 57 5.96 13.13 -2.22
N GLU A 58 4.83 13.55 -2.78
CA GLU A 58 4.59 14.96 -3.13
C GLU A 58 4.45 15.81 -1.85
N ILE A 59 5.51 16.54 -1.46
CA ILE A 59 5.59 17.30 -0.19
C ILE A 59 4.53 18.42 -0.11
N GLY A 60 4.14 19.02 -1.24
CA GLY A 60 3.24 20.16 -1.28
C GLY A 60 1.83 19.89 -0.74
N GLY A 61 1.36 18.63 -0.79
CA GLY A 61 0.10 18.23 -0.17
C GLY A 61 0.18 18.06 1.34
N PHE A 62 1.39 17.87 1.89
CA PHE A 62 1.60 17.57 3.31
C PHE A 62 2.06 18.78 4.13
N ASP A 63 2.66 19.80 3.51
CA ASP A 63 3.10 21.05 4.16
C ASP A 63 2.32 22.24 3.60
N THR A 64 1.16 22.51 4.20
CA THR A 64 0.25 23.61 3.87
C THR A 64 0.71 24.97 4.40
N THR A 65 1.70 24.98 5.30
CA THR A 65 2.22 26.21 5.91
C THR A 65 3.55 26.69 5.31
N GLY A 66 4.24 25.82 4.56
CA GLY A 66 5.52 26.10 3.90
C GLY A 66 6.71 26.14 4.86
N ASP A 67 6.61 25.52 6.03
CA ASP A 67 7.67 25.51 7.04
C ASP A 67 8.61 24.27 6.94
N ASN A 68 8.37 23.41 5.94
CA ASN A 68 9.02 22.12 5.71
C ASN A 68 8.72 21.08 6.81
N VAL A 69 7.60 21.23 7.50
CA VAL A 69 7.08 20.25 8.46
C VAL A 69 5.75 19.73 7.92
N HIS A 70 5.51 18.43 8.04
CA HIS A 70 4.22 17.86 7.66
C HIS A 70 3.13 18.34 8.63
N ASP A 71 2.05 18.88 8.07
CA ASP A 71 0.83 19.31 8.76
C ASP A 71 -0.13 18.15 9.03
N PHE A 72 0.06 17.02 8.34
CA PHE A 72 -0.76 15.82 8.48
C PHE A 72 0.06 14.63 8.96
N PRO A 73 -0.51 13.71 9.74
CA PRO A 73 0.20 12.51 10.15
C PRO A 73 0.65 11.68 8.94
N VAL A 74 1.88 11.17 9.01
CA VAL A 74 2.46 10.35 7.94
C VAL A 74 2.48 8.89 8.36
N TYR A 75 1.87 8.03 7.54
CA TYR A 75 1.85 6.58 7.74
C TYR A 75 2.85 5.92 6.81
N PHE A 76 3.65 4.98 7.33
CA PHE A 76 4.69 4.31 6.56
C PHE A 76 5.03 2.94 7.15
N SER A 77 5.71 2.09 6.38
CA SER A 77 6.41 0.90 6.86
C SER A 77 7.92 1.12 6.78
N LEU A 78 8.70 0.23 7.41
CA LEU A 78 10.15 0.23 7.30
C LEU A 78 10.62 -1.11 6.75
N ASN A 79 11.60 -1.07 5.85
CA ASN A 79 12.26 -2.27 5.36
C ASN A 79 12.85 -3.11 6.52
N ARG A 80 12.91 -4.44 6.34
CA ARG A 80 13.47 -5.40 7.30
C ARG A 80 14.89 -5.15 7.79
N PHE A 81 15.67 -4.39 7.05
CA PHE A 81 17.04 -4.03 7.44
C PHE A 81 17.17 -2.59 7.94
N SER A 82 16.05 -1.88 8.14
CA SER A 82 16.08 -0.52 8.65
C SER A 82 16.64 -0.50 10.08
N PRO A 83 17.69 0.30 10.35
CA PRO A 83 18.23 0.45 11.70
C PRO A 83 17.23 1.13 12.65
N SER A 84 16.21 1.79 12.10
CA SER A 84 15.20 2.54 12.85
C SER A 84 14.07 1.67 13.38
N LEU A 85 14.01 0.35 13.09
CA LEU A 85 12.90 -0.50 13.53
C LEU A 85 12.65 -0.44 15.04
N GLY A 86 13.69 -0.33 15.88
CA GLY A 86 13.54 0.07 17.28
C GLY A 86 12.58 -0.80 18.13
N GLY A 87 12.29 -2.04 17.72
CA GLY A 87 11.31 -2.93 18.35
C GLY A 87 10.03 -3.15 17.54
N ALA A 88 9.76 -2.31 16.54
CA ALA A 88 8.77 -2.57 15.49
C ALA A 88 9.26 -3.66 14.52
N THR A 89 8.34 -4.16 13.71
CA THR A 89 8.59 -5.12 12.64
C THR A 89 8.32 -4.52 11.26
N PRO A 90 8.86 -5.09 10.19
CA PRO A 90 8.71 -4.54 8.83
C PRO A 90 7.28 -4.60 8.29
N GLY A 91 6.47 -5.50 8.85
CA GLY A 91 5.04 -5.58 8.56
C GLY A 91 4.18 -4.64 9.40
N ASP A 92 4.76 -3.83 10.29
CA ASP A 92 4.01 -2.86 11.08
C ASP A 92 3.77 -1.58 10.29
N VAL A 93 2.60 -0.97 10.50
CA VAL A 93 2.33 0.40 10.07
C VAL A 93 2.76 1.34 11.19
N LEU A 94 3.64 2.25 10.84
CA LEU A 94 4.17 3.29 11.71
C LEU A 94 3.48 4.61 11.40
N LEU A 95 3.39 5.45 12.42
CA LEU A 95 2.82 6.78 12.32
C LEU A 95 3.82 7.80 12.87
N SER A 96 4.14 8.80 12.05
CA SER A 96 4.79 10.03 12.49
C SER A 96 3.71 11.10 12.69
N PRO A 97 3.44 11.51 13.95
CA PRO A 97 2.52 12.60 14.22
C PRO A 97 3.02 13.93 13.65
N THR A 98 2.08 14.79 13.26
CA THR A 98 2.30 16.19 12.85
C THR A 98 3.28 16.90 13.78
N GLY A 99 4.32 17.52 13.20
CA GLY A 99 5.27 18.35 13.94
C GLY A 99 6.17 17.64 14.94
N THR A 100 6.30 16.31 14.86
CA THR A 100 7.20 15.54 15.74
C THR A 100 8.33 14.86 14.97
N ASN A 101 9.41 14.52 15.69
CA ASN A 101 10.59 13.84 15.15
C ASN A 101 10.69 12.37 15.56
N PHE A 102 9.58 11.79 16.01
CA PHE A 102 9.49 10.39 16.38
C PHE A 102 8.29 9.75 15.67
N PHE A 103 8.25 8.42 15.72
CA PHE A 103 7.12 7.64 15.27
C PHE A 103 6.81 6.55 16.30
N PHE A 104 5.61 5.99 16.19
CA PHE A 104 5.21 4.82 16.96
C PHE A 104 4.45 3.83 16.07
N VAL A 105 4.22 2.62 16.58
CA VAL A 105 3.43 1.61 15.89
C VAL A 105 1.95 2.02 15.93
N PHE A 106 1.40 2.37 14.79
CA PHE A 106 -0.04 2.63 14.61
C PHE A 106 -0.83 1.32 14.54
N ALA A 107 -0.38 0.40 13.69
CA ALA A 107 -0.99 -0.92 13.58
C ALA A 107 0.11 -2.00 13.48
N PRO A 108 0.20 -2.93 14.45
CA PRO A 108 1.16 -4.02 14.36
C PRO A 108 0.73 -5.04 13.30
N ARG A 109 1.69 -5.72 12.67
CA ARG A 109 1.47 -6.70 11.59
C ARG A 109 0.33 -7.71 11.82
N PRO A 110 0.08 -8.25 13.04
CA PRO A 110 -1.00 -9.23 13.21
C PRO A 110 -2.38 -8.60 13.02
N THR A 111 -2.52 -7.30 13.22
CA THR A 111 -3.80 -6.58 12.99
C THR A 111 -4.08 -6.35 11.51
N LEU A 112 -3.04 -6.39 10.66
CA LEU A 112 -3.21 -6.40 9.21
C LEU A 112 -3.51 -7.82 8.66
N GLY A 113 -3.49 -8.85 9.51
CA GLY A 113 -3.59 -10.25 9.07
C GLY A 113 -2.28 -10.83 8.52
N LEU A 114 -1.14 -10.21 8.85
CA LEU A 114 0.18 -10.63 8.40
C LEU A 114 0.85 -11.62 9.35
N ARG A 115 1.57 -12.57 8.75
CA ARG A 115 2.39 -13.60 9.40
C ARG A 115 3.72 -13.02 9.90
N ALA A 116 4.43 -13.79 10.71
CA ALA A 116 5.77 -13.40 11.15
C ALA A 116 6.73 -13.46 9.96
N GLY A 117 7.48 -12.38 9.73
CA GLY A 117 8.42 -12.27 8.61
C GLY A 117 7.86 -11.55 7.38
N ASP A 118 6.56 -11.23 7.35
CA ASP A 118 6.01 -10.36 6.31
C ASP A 118 6.57 -8.94 6.42
N ASN A 119 6.73 -8.30 5.27
CA ASN A 119 7.20 -6.92 5.13
C ASN A 119 6.25 -6.17 4.20
N VAL A 120 5.73 -5.03 4.65
CA VAL A 120 4.86 -4.17 3.85
C VAL A 120 5.73 -3.32 2.93
N ASP A 121 5.48 -3.35 1.63
CA ASP A 121 6.31 -2.66 0.63
C ASP A 121 5.68 -1.37 0.12
N ALA A 122 4.41 -1.43 -0.31
CA ALA A 122 3.60 -0.26 -0.58
C ALA A 122 2.45 -0.15 0.41
N LEU A 123 2.06 1.08 0.75
CA LEU A 123 1.04 1.34 1.76
C LEU A 123 0.22 2.59 1.42
N ALA A 124 -1.08 2.49 1.60
CA ALA A 124 -2.02 3.61 1.67
C ALA A 124 -3.00 3.40 2.82
N ILE A 125 -3.23 4.43 3.62
CA ILE A 125 -4.11 4.38 4.80
C ILE A 125 -5.32 5.29 4.59
N TRP A 126 -6.49 4.80 4.98
CA TRP A 126 -7.70 5.59 5.13
C TRP A 126 -8.16 5.56 6.60
N ASP A 127 -7.70 6.55 7.36
CA ASP A 127 -8.07 6.82 8.76
C ASP A 127 -9.28 7.76 8.79
N ARG A 128 -10.43 7.29 9.29
CA ARG A 128 -11.75 7.95 9.03
C ARG A 128 -12.40 8.63 10.22
N ASN A 129 -11.95 8.39 11.44
CA ASN A 129 -12.63 8.89 12.63
C ASN A 129 -11.67 9.62 13.58
N ALA A 130 -10.94 8.91 14.45
CA ALA A 130 -9.97 9.53 15.33
C ALA A 130 -8.56 9.51 14.72
N THR A 131 -8.17 10.62 14.10
CA THR A 131 -6.86 10.79 13.46
C THR A 131 -5.70 10.27 14.32
N GLY A 132 -4.93 9.34 13.77
CA GLY A 132 -3.77 8.73 14.39
C GLY A 132 -4.11 7.66 15.43
N GLN A 133 -5.38 7.28 15.58
CA GLN A 133 -5.83 6.18 16.42
C GLN A 133 -6.46 5.09 15.57
N ARG A 134 -5.88 3.88 15.63
CA ARG A 134 -6.38 2.74 14.86
C ARG A 134 -7.72 2.23 15.40
N GLU A 135 -8.75 2.30 14.58
CA GLU A 135 -10.11 1.82 14.83
C GLU A 135 -10.48 0.67 13.90
N ALA A 136 -10.39 -0.57 14.42
CA ALA A 136 -10.69 -1.77 13.64
C ALA A 136 -12.14 -1.79 13.12
N GLY A 137 -12.33 -2.09 11.84
CA GLY A 137 -13.60 -2.06 11.14
C GLY A 137 -14.04 -0.67 10.65
N ILE A 138 -13.31 0.39 11.02
CA ILE A 138 -13.58 1.79 10.60
C ILE A 138 -12.48 2.30 9.68
N ASP A 139 -11.23 2.08 10.06
CA ASP A 139 -10.05 2.43 9.27
C ASP A 139 -9.68 1.30 8.32
N TYR A 140 -9.03 1.67 7.21
CA TYR A 140 -8.56 0.69 6.22
C TYR A 140 -7.11 0.94 5.83
N ALA A 141 -6.42 -0.14 5.47
CA ALA A 141 -5.17 -0.07 4.74
C ALA A 141 -5.31 -0.83 3.42
N ILE A 142 -4.71 -0.26 2.37
CA ILE A 142 -4.43 -0.94 1.11
C ILE A 142 -2.91 -1.05 1.01
N PHE A 143 -2.39 -2.24 0.70
CA PHE A 143 -0.95 -2.47 0.75
C PHE A 143 -0.50 -3.59 -0.19
N SER A 144 0.81 -3.64 -0.47
CA SER A 144 1.50 -4.77 -1.10
C SER A 144 2.54 -5.36 -0.13
N LEU A 145 3.16 -6.47 -0.52
CA LEU A 145 4.13 -7.19 0.30
C LEU A 145 5.46 -7.34 -0.43
N ASP A 146 6.56 -7.25 0.32
CA ASP A 146 7.92 -7.53 -0.16
C ASP A 146 8.00 -8.95 -0.75
N PRO A 147 8.81 -9.19 -1.79
CA PRO A 147 8.91 -10.49 -2.44
C PRO A 147 9.27 -11.68 -1.55
N ASN A 148 9.83 -11.42 -0.36
CA ASN A 148 10.20 -12.47 0.59
C ASN A 148 9.16 -12.69 1.70
N SER A 149 8.01 -12.02 1.63
CA SER A 149 6.95 -12.12 2.64
C SER A 149 6.32 -13.51 2.66
N PRO A 150 6.32 -14.25 3.80
CA PRO A 150 5.74 -15.59 3.89
C PRO A 150 4.24 -15.71 3.55
N THR A 151 3.49 -14.61 3.61
CA THR A 151 2.08 -14.58 3.17
C THR A 151 1.93 -14.77 1.67
N LEU A 152 2.96 -14.47 0.87
CA LEU A 152 2.94 -14.66 -0.58
C LEU A 152 2.93 -16.14 -1.00
N ALA A 153 3.30 -17.07 -0.12
CA ALA A 153 3.15 -18.52 -0.32
C ALA A 153 1.69 -19.01 -0.27
N GLY A 154 0.72 -18.10 -0.41
CA GLY A 154 -0.69 -18.40 -0.44
C GLY A 154 -1.30 -18.92 0.88
N PRO A 155 -2.59 -19.28 0.82
CA PRO A 155 -3.32 -19.93 1.90
C PRO A 155 -2.72 -21.25 2.39
N ASP A 156 -2.17 -22.09 1.52
CA ASP A 156 -1.56 -23.36 1.92
C ASP A 156 -0.16 -23.21 2.55
N GLY A 157 0.49 -22.05 2.34
CA GLY A 157 1.80 -21.73 2.88
C GLY A 157 2.96 -22.44 2.16
N ILE A 158 2.74 -22.95 0.95
CA ILE A 158 3.71 -23.69 0.15
C ILE A 158 4.03 -22.90 -1.11
N TRP A 159 5.26 -22.40 -1.23
CA TRP A 159 5.70 -21.72 -2.43
C TRP A 159 5.68 -22.62 -3.68
N GLY A 160 5.33 -22.03 -4.82
CA GLY A 160 5.28 -22.66 -6.14
C GLY A 160 3.93 -23.29 -6.47
N THR A 161 2.89 -23.04 -5.68
CA THR A 161 1.54 -23.55 -5.89
C THR A 161 0.65 -22.53 -6.61
N PRO A 162 -0.47 -22.95 -7.22
CA PRO A 162 -1.36 -22.03 -7.93
C PRO A 162 -2.05 -20.97 -7.06
N ASP A 163 -2.02 -21.11 -5.73
CA ASP A 163 -2.62 -20.16 -4.77
C ASP A 163 -1.63 -19.12 -4.23
N ASP A 164 -0.36 -19.14 -4.67
CA ASP A 164 0.61 -18.10 -4.39
C ASP A 164 0.10 -16.72 -4.81
N PHE A 165 0.51 -15.72 -4.04
CA PHE A 165 0.33 -14.31 -4.36
C PHE A 165 1.61 -13.73 -4.96
N SER A 166 1.43 -12.73 -5.82
CA SER A 166 2.51 -11.91 -6.35
C SER A 166 2.87 -10.78 -5.37
N PRO A 167 4.12 -10.31 -5.31
CA PRO A 167 4.47 -9.07 -4.61
C PRO A 167 3.74 -7.84 -5.18
N GLY A 168 3.34 -7.89 -6.46
CA GLY A 168 2.50 -6.89 -7.11
C GLY A 168 1.00 -7.07 -6.90
N ASP A 169 0.56 -8.06 -6.11
CA ASP A 169 -0.82 -8.16 -5.67
C ASP A 169 -1.10 -7.09 -4.59
N ILE A 170 -2.29 -6.50 -4.65
CA ILE A 170 -2.75 -5.49 -3.71
C ILE A 170 -3.73 -6.13 -2.74
N PHE A 171 -3.51 -5.93 -1.44
CA PHE A 171 -4.34 -6.40 -0.35
C PHE A 171 -5.08 -5.25 0.33
N VAL A 172 -6.16 -5.58 1.02
CA VAL A 172 -6.94 -4.66 1.87
C VAL A 172 -7.20 -5.28 3.24
N THR A 173 -7.17 -4.47 4.29
CA THR A 173 -7.52 -4.84 5.66
C THR A 173 -8.29 -3.69 6.33
N ASP A 174 -9.16 -4.04 7.26
CA ASP A 174 -9.86 -3.13 8.18
C ASP A 174 -9.23 -3.15 9.59
N PHE A 175 -8.00 -3.63 9.69
CA PHE A 175 -7.25 -3.82 10.94
C PHE A 175 -7.85 -4.81 11.95
N SER A 176 -8.82 -5.65 11.55
CA SER A 176 -9.42 -6.69 12.39
C SER A 176 -8.54 -7.94 12.57
N GLY A 177 -7.35 -7.97 11.96
CA GLY A 177 -6.45 -9.13 11.93
C GLY A 177 -6.63 -10.03 10.72
N VAL A 178 -7.31 -9.54 9.69
CA VAL A 178 -7.51 -10.26 8.42
C VAL A 178 -7.16 -9.32 7.27
N ALA A 179 -6.48 -9.85 6.25
CA ALA A 179 -6.30 -9.19 4.96
C ALA A 179 -6.89 -10.03 3.83
N CYS A 180 -7.31 -9.33 2.80
CA CYS A 180 -8.01 -9.86 1.64
C CYS A 180 -7.32 -9.39 0.37
N LEU A 181 -7.21 -10.26 -0.63
CA LEU A 181 -6.76 -9.86 -1.95
C LEU A 181 -7.77 -8.86 -2.55
N TYR A 182 -7.31 -7.62 -2.78
CA TYR A 182 -8.10 -6.55 -3.38
C TYR A 182 -8.00 -6.59 -4.91
N VAL A 183 -6.77 -6.59 -5.45
CA VAL A 183 -6.51 -6.64 -6.89
C VAL A 183 -5.28 -7.49 -7.17
N ARG A 184 -5.33 -8.36 -8.20
CA ARG A 184 -4.17 -9.14 -8.64
C ARG A 184 -3.24 -8.32 -9.54
N HIS A 185 -1.94 -8.55 -9.46
CA HIS A 185 -0.89 -7.96 -10.30
C HIS A 185 -1.25 -7.97 -11.80
N ASN A 186 -1.75 -9.10 -12.33
CA ASN A 186 -2.08 -9.23 -13.75
C ASN A 186 -3.32 -8.42 -14.18
N ARG A 187 -4.13 -7.94 -13.23
CA ARG A 187 -5.28 -7.06 -13.50
C ARG A 187 -4.85 -5.61 -13.68
N ILE A 188 -3.65 -5.25 -13.24
CA ILE A 188 -3.05 -3.92 -13.35
C ILE A 188 -1.83 -3.90 -14.29
N GLY A 189 -1.63 -4.98 -15.06
CA GLY A 189 -0.59 -5.06 -16.10
C GLY A 189 0.80 -5.44 -15.61
N LEU A 190 0.94 -5.84 -14.34
CA LEU A 190 2.19 -6.32 -13.76
C LEU A 190 2.40 -7.82 -14.06
N GLN A 191 3.67 -8.25 -14.06
CA GLN A 191 4.08 -9.65 -14.07
C GLN A 191 4.08 -10.23 -12.64
N PHE A 192 4.06 -11.56 -12.53
CA PHE A 192 3.97 -12.23 -11.23
C PHE A 192 5.12 -11.90 -10.26
N ASN A 193 6.30 -11.59 -10.79
CA ASN A 193 7.48 -11.25 -9.98
C ASN A 193 7.74 -9.74 -9.85
N ASP A 194 6.88 -8.90 -10.43
CA ASP A 194 7.04 -7.45 -10.29
C ASP A 194 6.76 -7.06 -8.84
N ASN A 195 7.61 -6.18 -8.31
CA ASN A 195 7.46 -5.64 -6.97
C ASN A 195 6.75 -4.30 -7.01
N LEU A 196 5.77 -4.10 -6.13
CA LEU A 196 5.07 -2.84 -6.01
C LEU A 196 5.56 -2.12 -4.76
N ASP A 197 6.45 -1.15 -4.93
CA ASP A 197 7.14 -0.44 -3.85
C ASP A 197 6.42 0.85 -3.39
N ALA A 198 5.37 1.27 -4.10
CA ALA A 198 4.61 2.48 -3.76
C ALA A 198 3.15 2.37 -4.20
N LEU A 199 2.26 2.97 -3.41
CA LEU A 199 0.85 3.13 -3.69
C LEU A 199 0.47 4.58 -3.44
N ASP A 200 -0.35 5.12 -4.32
CA ASP A 200 -1.00 6.41 -4.14
C ASP A 200 -2.50 6.22 -4.32
N VAL A 201 -3.27 6.90 -3.49
CA VAL A 201 -4.74 6.83 -3.49
C VAL A 201 -5.32 8.23 -3.46
N ILE A 202 -6.23 8.48 -4.39
CA ILE A 202 -7.02 9.72 -4.41
C ILE A 202 -8.43 9.41 -3.95
N VAL A 203 -8.94 10.24 -3.03
CA VAL A 203 -10.34 10.21 -2.64
C VAL A 203 -11.14 10.94 -3.72
N LEU A 204 -12.07 10.24 -4.35
CA LEU A 204 -13.01 10.86 -5.27
C LEU A 204 -14.25 11.36 -4.49
N PRO A 205 -14.75 12.57 -4.78
CA PRO A 205 -15.93 13.14 -4.15
C PRO A 205 -17.23 12.44 -4.53
#